data_AF-A0A537YHQ6-F1
#
_entry.id   AF-A0A537YHQ6-F1
#
_cell.length_a   1.000
_cell.length_b   1.000
_cell.length_c   1.000
_cell.angle_alpha   90.00
_cell.angle_beta   90.00
_cell.angle_gamma   90.00
#
_symmetry.space_group_name_H-M   'P 1'
#
loop_
_entity.id
_entity.type
_entity.pdbx_description
1 polymer ?
#
loop_
_entity_poly.entity_id
_entity_poly.type
_entity_poly.pdbx_seq_one_letter_code
_entity_poly.pdbx_strand_id
1 'polypeptide(L)'
;MARIEFDVDTTLPPEKVKAMLLDFSDRRPDTWPGLGRDQYKVYSIGETSAEIREGNKRPNVWARERYDWSRPGIVRWEVIESNFSAPGSFLEAHLNPKEGGG
;
A
#
# COMPACT_ATOMS: atom_id res chain seq x y z
N MET A 1 6.48 3.09 20.71
CA MET A 1 5.78 2.96 19.42
C MET A 1 5.96 1.53 18.95
N ALA A 2 4.90 0.85 18.53
CA ALA A 2 5.02 -0.53 18.07
C ALA A 2 5.72 -0.55 16.71
N ARG A 3 6.67 -1.47 16.52
CA ARG A 3 7.34 -1.73 15.24
C ARG A 3 7.17 -3.22 14.96
N ILE A 4 6.71 -3.54 13.76
CA ILE A 4 6.53 -4.90 13.28
C ILE A 4 7.30 -4.99 11.97
N GLU A 5 8.12 -6.03 11.84
CA GLU A 5 8.87 -6.36 10.64
C GLU A 5 8.66 -7.84 10.35
N PHE A 6 8.46 -8.15 9.08
CA PHE A 6 8.35 -9.52 8.60
C PHE A 6 8.73 -9.55 7.11
N ASP A 7 9.16 -10.73 6.66
CA ASP A 7 9.47 -11.00 5.27
C ASP A 7 8.40 -11.92 4.67
N VAL A 8 8.14 -11.77 3.38
CA VAL A 8 7.27 -12.64 2.59
C VAL A 8 8.00 -12.99 1.31
N ASP A 9 8.16 -14.29 1.06
CA ASP A 9 8.76 -14.79 -0.17
C ASP A 9 7.66 -15.08 -1.20
N THR A 10 7.87 -14.64 -2.44
CA THR A 10 6.98 -14.91 -3.56
C THR A 10 7.74 -15.33 -4.82
N THR A 11 7.09 -16.11 -5.68
CA THR A 11 7.62 -16.44 -7.02
C THR A 11 7.41 -15.31 -8.03
N LEU A 12 6.69 -14.25 -7.64
CA LEU A 12 6.50 -13.07 -8.49
C LEU A 12 7.82 -12.27 -8.60
N PRO A 13 8.14 -11.71 -9.78
CA PRO A 13 9.21 -10.73 -9.87
C PRO A 13 8.88 -9.46 -9.06
N PRO A 14 9.88 -8.79 -8.45
CA PRO A 14 9.66 -7.56 -7.67
C PRO A 14 8.87 -6.47 -8.41
N GLU A 15 9.07 -6.32 -9.72
CA GLU A 15 8.34 -5.36 -10.55
C GLU A 15 6.84 -5.65 -10.64
N LYS A 16 6.44 -6.93 -10.57
CA LYS A 16 5.02 -7.32 -10.52
C LYS A 16 4.41 -7.01 -9.17
N VAL A 17 5.14 -7.27 -8.08
CA VAL A 17 4.72 -6.89 -6.72
C VAL A 17 4.56 -5.38 -6.63
N LYS A 18 5.55 -4.62 -7.14
CA LYS A 18 5.50 -3.15 -7.21
C LYS A 18 4.28 -2.67 -7.99
N ALA A 19 4.05 -3.20 -9.18
CA ALA A 19 2.91 -2.82 -10.01
C ALA A 19 1.56 -3.07 -9.31
N MET A 20 1.44 -4.17 -8.56
CA MET A 20 0.24 -4.48 -7.78
C MET A 20 0.04 -3.52 -6.60
N LEU A 21 1.12 -3.14 -5.90
CA LEU A 21 1.06 -2.15 -4.82
C LEU A 21 0.68 -0.75 -5.31
N LEU A 22 1.11 -0.40 -6.53
CA LEU A 22 0.92 0.92 -7.14
C LEU A 22 -0.25 0.99 -8.14
N ASP A 23 -1.05 -0.07 -8.28
CA ASP A 23 -2.29 -0.01 -9.05
C ASP A 23 -3.34 0.78 -8.26
N PHE A 24 -3.52 2.05 -8.62
CA PHE A 24 -4.55 2.93 -8.07
C PHE A 24 -5.74 3.10 -9.04
N SER A 25 -6.04 2.10 -9.86
CA SER A 25 -7.24 2.08 -10.69
C SER A 25 -8.47 1.60 -9.90
N ASP A 26 -9.66 1.77 -10.49
CA ASP A 26 -10.94 1.30 -9.93
C ASP A 26 -11.01 -0.24 -9.71
N ARG A 27 -10.05 -0.99 -10.26
CA ARG A 27 -9.90 -2.44 -10.06
C ARG A 27 -9.19 -2.80 -8.77
N ARG A 28 -8.58 -1.85 -8.07
CA ARG A 28 -7.82 -2.13 -6.85
C ARG A 28 -8.63 -2.90 -5.78
N PRO A 29 -9.92 -2.59 -5.52
CA PRO A 29 -10.73 -3.40 -4.60
C PRO A 29 -11.03 -4.82 -5.11
N ASP A 30 -10.90 -5.09 -6.42
CA ASP A 30 -11.03 -6.45 -6.97
C ASP A 30 -9.72 -7.24 -6.83
N THR A 31 -8.58 -6.56 -6.96
CA THR A 31 -7.24 -7.13 -6.70
C THR A 31 -7.03 -7.42 -5.22
N TRP A 32 -7.51 -6.53 -4.35
CA TRP A 32 -7.37 -6.59 -2.90
C TRP A 32 -8.74 -6.73 -2.23
N PRO A 33 -9.34 -7.94 -2.19
CA PRO A 33 -10.72 -8.14 -1.76
C PRO A 33 -10.99 -7.82 -0.28
N GLY A 34 -9.94 -7.63 0.53
CA GLY A 34 -10.07 -7.09 1.88
C GLY A 34 -10.55 -5.64 1.90
N LEU A 35 -10.24 -4.86 0.85
CA LEU A 35 -10.63 -3.47 0.73
C LEU A 35 -12.13 -3.33 0.49
N GLY A 36 -12.76 -2.48 1.31
CA GLY A 36 -14.09 -1.99 1.05
C GLY A 36 -14.09 -1.05 -0.14
N ARG A 37 -14.81 -1.42 -1.22
CA ARG A 37 -14.99 -0.55 -2.39
C ARG A 37 -15.55 0.84 -2.05
N ASP A 38 -16.33 0.95 -0.97
CA ASP A 38 -16.87 2.20 -0.43
C ASP A 38 -15.85 3.01 0.41
N GLN A 39 -14.76 2.38 0.85
CA GLN A 39 -13.64 3.04 1.50
C GLN A 39 -12.55 3.45 0.52
N TYR A 40 -12.57 2.90 -0.71
CA TYR A 40 -11.58 3.20 -1.73
C TYR A 40 -11.86 4.54 -2.42
N LYS A 41 -10.91 5.47 -2.32
CA LYS A 41 -10.98 6.76 -3.00
C LYS A 41 -9.58 7.26 -3.35
N VAL A 42 -9.37 7.60 -4.62
CA VAL A 42 -8.14 8.27 -5.07
C VAL A 42 -8.35 9.78 -5.01
N TYR A 43 -7.43 10.49 -4.35
CA TYR A 43 -7.43 11.96 -4.29
C TYR A 43 -6.47 12.56 -5.32
N SER A 44 -5.28 11.96 -5.48
CA SER A 44 -4.29 12.40 -6.45
C SER A 44 -3.33 11.28 -6.82
N ILE A 45 -2.79 11.35 -8.03
CA ILE A 45 -1.69 10.51 -8.51
C ILE A 45 -0.67 11.44 -9.18
N GLY A 46 0.57 11.35 -8.75
CA GLY A 46 1.73 12.02 -9.33
C GLY A 46 2.71 11.01 -9.93
N GLU A 47 3.90 11.50 -10.31
CA GLU A 47 4.94 10.68 -10.94
C GLU A 47 5.45 9.56 -10.02
N THR A 48 5.72 9.91 -8.76
CA THR A 48 6.27 9.00 -7.74
C THR A 48 5.49 8.99 -6.42
N SER A 49 4.28 9.54 -6.43
CA SER A 49 3.43 9.63 -5.24
C SER A 49 1.96 9.51 -5.57
N ALA A 50 1.15 9.11 -4.60
CA ALA A 50 -0.30 9.14 -4.68
C ALA A 50 -0.90 9.45 -3.31
N GLU A 51 -2.10 9.99 -3.31
CA GLU A 51 -2.88 10.14 -2.09
C GLU A 51 -4.22 9.43 -2.27
N ILE A 52 -4.47 8.46 -1.40
CA ILE A 52 -5.65 7.60 -1.48
C ILE A 52 -6.24 7.41 -0.09
N ARG A 53 -7.51 7.02 -0.05
CA ARG A 53 -8.13 6.42 1.13
C ARG A 53 -8.45 4.98 0.82
N GLU A 54 -8.09 4.10 1.73
CA GLU A 54 -8.38 2.67 1.68
C GLU A 54 -8.81 2.18 3.05
N GLY A 55 -9.41 0.99 3.11
CA GLY A 55 -9.89 0.44 4.36
C GLY A 55 -10.72 -0.81 4.18
N ASN A 56 -10.99 -1.51 5.28
CA ASN A 56 -11.81 -2.71 5.30
C ASN A 56 -13.21 -2.37 5.83
N LYS A 57 -14.23 -3.11 5.36
CA LYS A 57 -15.60 -2.99 5.92
C LYS A 57 -15.73 -3.65 7.29
N ARG A 58 -15.05 -4.79 7.50
CA ARG A 58 -15.13 -5.61 8.72
C ARG A 58 -13.74 -6.18 9.05
N PRO A 59 -13.02 -5.67 10.08
CA PRO A 59 -13.40 -4.54 10.94
C PRO A 59 -13.48 -3.23 10.14
N ASN A 60 -14.26 -2.26 10.63
CA ASN A 60 -14.37 -0.93 10.01
C ASN A 60 -13.10 -0.11 10.32
N VAL A 61 -12.10 -0.26 9.47
CA VAL A 61 -10.83 0.48 9.55
C VAL A 61 -10.58 1.18 8.23
N TRP A 62 -10.11 2.41 8.28
CA TRP A 62 -9.73 3.16 7.09
C TRP A 62 -8.59 4.11 7.40
N ALA A 63 -7.77 4.37 6.39
CA ALA A 63 -6.74 5.40 6.41
C ALA A 63 -6.74 6.16 5.08
N ARG A 64 -6.56 7.47 5.16
CA ARG A 64 -6.09 8.31 4.06
C ARG A 64 -4.58 8.39 4.18
N GLU A 65 -3.89 8.01 3.12
CA GLU A 65 -2.45 7.76 3.14
C GLU A 65 -1.78 8.40 1.94
N ARG A 66 -0.54 8.83 2.15
CA ARG A 66 0.37 9.29 1.10
C ARG A 66 1.33 8.19 0.74
N TYR A 67 1.19 7.65 -0.47
CA TYR A 67 2.15 6.75 -1.08
C TYR A 67 3.33 7.52 -1.66
N ASP A 68 4.53 6.96 -1.49
CA ASP A 68 5.79 7.40 -2.09
C ASP A 68 6.55 6.18 -2.62
N TRP A 69 6.97 6.24 -3.89
CA TRP A 69 7.85 5.26 -4.52
C TRP A 69 9.00 5.93 -5.27
N SER A 70 9.42 7.11 -4.79
CA SER A 70 10.53 7.88 -5.36
C SER A 70 11.87 7.15 -5.24
N ARG A 71 11.98 6.24 -4.26
CA ARG A 71 13.16 5.41 -4.02
C ARG A 71 13.01 4.06 -4.72
N PRO A 72 13.97 3.65 -5.58
CA PRO A 72 13.95 2.33 -6.20
C PRO A 72 13.85 1.21 -5.16
N GLY A 73 13.01 0.21 -5.43
CA GLY A 73 12.79 -0.95 -4.55
C GLY A 73 11.97 -0.68 -3.28
N ILE A 74 11.52 0.56 -3.05
CA ILE A 74 10.76 0.92 -1.84
C ILE A 74 9.40 1.50 -2.23
N VAL A 75 8.35 1.01 -1.58
CA VAL A 75 7.03 1.63 -1.58
C VAL A 75 6.65 1.94 -0.14
N ARG A 76 6.49 3.22 0.18
CA ARG A 76 6.10 3.70 1.51
C ARG A 76 4.71 4.28 1.44
N TRP A 77 3.86 4.05 2.44
CA TRP A 77 2.62 4.79 2.62
C TRP A 77 2.46 5.27 4.04
N GLU A 78 2.28 6.58 4.18
CA GLU A 78 2.21 7.29 5.45
C GLU A 78 0.79 7.77 5.72
N VAL A 79 0.30 7.51 6.94
CA VAL A 79 -1.03 7.89 7.40
C VAL A 79 -1.11 9.40 7.54
N ILE A 80 -2.01 10.02 6.77
CA ILE A 80 -2.44 11.40 6.93
C ILE A 80 -3.56 11.47 7.97
N GLU A 81 -4.54 10.59 7.85
CA GLU A 81 -5.74 10.56 8.67
C GLU A 81 -6.26 9.12 8.74
N SER A 82 -6.69 8.64 9.91
CA SER A 82 -7.28 7.31 10.04
C SER A 82 -8.15 7.21 11.29
N ASN A 83 -8.93 6.13 11.41
CA ASN A 83 -9.66 5.81 12.64
C ASN A 83 -8.96 4.80 13.56
N PHE A 84 -7.76 4.33 13.21
CA PHE A 84 -7.07 3.24 13.94
C PHE A 84 -5.60 3.51 14.24
N SER A 85 -4.99 4.52 13.62
CA SER A 85 -3.56 4.84 13.71
C SER A 85 -3.33 6.36 13.78
N ALA A 86 -2.24 6.77 14.44
CA ALA A 86 -1.88 8.17 14.54
C ALA A 86 -1.31 8.70 13.21
N PRO A 87 -1.59 9.96 12.81
CA PRO A 87 -0.92 10.60 11.69
C PRO A 87 0.60 10.52 11.78
N GLY A 88 1.27 10.32 10.64
CA GLY A 88 2.72 10.09 10.55
C GLY A 88 3.16 8.64 10.81
N SER A 89 2.24 7.75 11.22
CA SER A 89 2.50 6.31 11.18
C SER A 89 2.63 5.85 9.73
N PHE A 90 3.43 4.82 9.47
CA PHE A 90 3.68 4.39 8.09
C PHE A 90 3.94 2.90 7.99
N LEU A 91 3.78 2.40 6.77
CA LEU A 91 4.33 1.12 6.33
C LEU A 91 5.34 1.38 5.21
N GLU A 92 6.32 0.50 5.11
CA GLU A 92 7.34 0.55 4.07
C GLU A 92 7.61 -0.87 3.58
N ALA A 93 7.37 -1.11 2.29
CA ALA A 93 7.66 -2.37 1.62
C ALA A 93 9.00 -2.28 0.89
N HIS A 94 9.90 -3.21 1.19
CA HIS A 94 11.19 -3.37 0.52
C HIS A 94 11.10 -4.56 -0.44
N LEU A 95 11.25 -4.28 -1.73
CA LEU A 95 11.10 -5.26 -2.80
C LEU A 95 12.49 -5.71 -3.25
N ASN A 96 12.91 -6.88 -2.77
CA ASN A 96 14.24 -7.43 -3.02
C ASN A 96 14.15 -8.68 -3.92
N PRO A 97 14.90 -8.76 -5.02
CA PRO A 97 14.91 -9.96 -5.86
C PRO A 97 15.56 -11.15 -5.12
N LYS A 98 14.99 -12.36 -5.29
CA LYS A 98 15.63 -13.64 -4.98
C LYS A 98 15.69 -14.54 -6.23
N GLU A 99 16.41 -15.66 -6.14
CA GLU A 99 16.49 -16.64 -7.22
C GLU A 99 15.12 -17.29 -7.45
N GLY A 100 14.52 -17.09 -8.63
CA GLY A 100 13.21 -17.63 -9.01
C GLY A 100 11.98 -16.76 -8.67
N GLY A 101 12.18 -15.55 -8.12
CA GLY A 101 11.13 -14.64 -7.67
C GLY A 101 11.60 -13.84 -6.46
N GLY A 102 10.93 -12.76 -6.06
CA GLY A 102 11.31 -11.92 -4.91
C GLY A 102 10.09 -11.36 -4.22
#